data_AF-A0A665X4U9-F1
#
_entry.id   AF-A0A665X4U9-F1
#
_cell.length_a   1.000
_cell.length_b   1.000
_cell.length_c   1.000
_cell.angle_alpha   90.00
_cell.angle_beta   90.00
_cell.angle_gamma   90.00
#
_symmetry.space_group_name_H-M   'P 1'
#
loop_
_entity.id
_entity.type
_entity.pdbx_description
1 polymer ?
#
loop_
_entity_poly.entity_id
_entity_poly.type
_entity_poly.pdbx_seq_one_letter_code
_entity_poly.pdbx_strand_id
1 'polypeptide(L)'
;SFVLFIFKSNTSNKLVITAVAFQDHLTKTLLYPNFSFSDPLLQCRRKPPRNPHARGRLEGKRLQRQDGCDETEYVVDPAPPPLTLAQKMGLVAPSSERLTENEWMQVKARSVQQGDSAHPCAICREEFCLQPQVLLSCSHVFHRACLQAFERFSGRKCCPMCRREQYETRVIHDAARLFKNQCATRIQAYWRGCVTRKWYRQMRKTICPKDKHLQRKFFEAKLQELNDSFVRYCHTDTDAFLSDIDRSLSSSRRVFEQLERKRISEPQESDWDRIQSQVIQRGVWDCSICLTALCSWNLPMEAGGSDQHHRRHSVLLSCSHLFHQLCLEAFEAFSADRRPSCPLCRSVYHKKLI
;
A
#
# COMPACT_ATOMS: atom_id res chain seq x y z
N SER A 1 -19.58 85.57 62.30
CA SER A 1 -20.44 84.88 63.27
C SER A 1 -21.13 83.73 62.59
N PHE A 2 -20.63 82.53 62.87
CA PHE A 2 -21.29 81.24 62.58
C PHE A 2 -22.48 81.04 63.51
N VAL A 3 -23.46 80.25 63.05
CA VAL A 3 -24.40 79.34 63.74
C VAL A 3 -25.70 79.34 62.91
N LEU A 4 -26.43 78.26 62.64
CA LEU A 4 -26.32 76.79 62.68
C LEU A 4 -27.77 76.34 62.36
N PHE A 5 -28.03 75.36 61.50
CA PHE A 5 -29.12 74.40 61.74
C PHE A 5 -28.98 73.15 60.86
N ILE A 6 -28.69 72.06 61.55
CA ILE A 6 -28.69 70.65 61.11
C ILE A 6 -30.14 70.18 60.99
N PHE A 7 -30.48 69.31 60.03
CA PHE A 7 -31.19 68.05 60.35
C PHE A 7 -31.28 67.03 59.18
N LYS A 8 -30.83 65.81 59.50
CA LYS A 8 -31.31 64.47 59.05
C LYS A 8 -31.19 64.06 57.57
N SER A 9 -30.15 63.28 57.27
CA SER A 9 -30.12 62.38 56.11
C SER A 9 -29.30 61.12 56.40
N ASN A 10 -29.90 60.05 56.95
CA ASN A 10 -29.16 58.78 57.07
C ASN A 10 -29.96 57.46 57.03
N THR A 11 -31.29 57.50 56.91
CA THR A 11 -32.11 56.29 56.67
C THR A 11 -32.59 56.21 55.22
N SER A 12 -32.99 57.35 54.64
CA SER A 12 -33.37 57.46 53.22
C SER A 12 -32.26 57.03 52.27
N ASN A 13 -31.01 57.47 52.50
CA ASN A 13 -29.88 57.10 51.63
C ASN A 13 -29.57 55.60 51.67
N LYS A 14 -29.71 54.92 52.82
CA LYS A 14 -29.51 53.47 52.90
C LYS A 14 -30.60 52.71 52.17
N LEU A 15 -31.86 53.12 52.32
CA LEU A 15 -33.01 52.52 51.62
C LEU A 15 -32.96 52.76 50.11
N VAL A 16 -32.52 53.94 49.68
CA VAL A 16 -32.33 54.27 48.26
C VAL A 16 -31.18 53.46 47.68
N ILE A 17 -30.06 53.29 48.40
CA ILE A 17 -28.94 52.46 47.95
C ILE A 17 -29.33 50.98 47.90
N THR A 18 -30.12 50.45 48.85
CA THR A 18 -30.61 49.07 48.77
C THR A 18 -31.65 48.88 47.66
N ALA A 19 -32.54 49.85 47.42
CA ALA A 19 -33.51 49.78 46.32
C ALA A 19 -32.81 49.80 44.94
N VAL A 20 -31.80 50.65 44.78
CA VAL A 20 -30.97 50.71 43.56
C VAL A 20 -30.15 49.43 43.38
N ALA A 21 -29.60 48.87 44.46
CA ALA A 21 -28.89 47.59 44.42
C ALA A 21 -29.82 46.42 44.05
N PHE A 22 -31.06 46.43 44.53
CA PHE A 22 -32.06 45.40 44.20
C PHE A 22 -32.54 45.52 42.74
N GLN A 23 -32.73 46.75 42.25
CA GLN A 23 -33.03 47.00 40.84
C GLN A 23 -31.88 46.58 39.92
N ASP A 24 -30.61 46.89 40.22
CA ASP A 24 -29.46 46.43 39.42
C ASP A 24 -29.34 44.90 39.39
N HIS A 25 -29.61 44.24 40.53
CA HIS A 25 -29.63 42.78 40.63
C HIS A 25 -30.74 42.14 39.78
N LEU A 26 -31.96 42.69 39.80
CA LEU A 26 -33.06 42.20 38.97
C LEU A 26 -32.80 42.46 37.47
N THR A 27 -32.23 43.61 37.13
CA THR A 27 -31.94 43.98 35.73
C THR A 27 -30.87 43.08 35.12
N LYS A 28 -29.82 42.72 35.87
CA LYS A 28 -28.77 41.80 35.40
C LYS A 28 -29.20 40.33 35.38
N THR A 29 -30.09 39.94 36.29
CA THR A 29 -30.68 38.58 36.33
C THR A 29 -31.67 38.36 35.18
N LEU A 30 -32.38 39.40 34.72
CA LEU A 30 -33.36 39.31 33.64
C LEU A 30 -32.76 39.51 32.22
N LEU A 31 -31.58 40.14 32.10
CA LEU A 31 -30.91 40.41 30.81
C LEU A 31 -29.94 39.30 30.34
N TYR A 32 -29.82 38.20 31.08
CA TYR A 32 -29.12 36.99 30.62
C TYR A 32 -30.03 35.75 30.69
N PRO A 33 -30.88 35.52 29.68
CA PRO A 33 -31.37 34.18 29.42
C PRO A 33 -30.26 33.41 28.70
N ASN A 34 -29.62 32.46 29.40
CA ASN A 34 -29.06 31.32 28.70
C ASN A 34 -30.24 30.62 28.01
N PHE A 35 -30.34 30.68 26.69
CA PHE A 35 -30.61 29.52 25.83
C PHE A 35 -30.47 29.95 24.36
N SER A 36 -29.40 29.44 23.75
CA SER A 36 -29.23 29.40 22.30
C SER A 36 -30.33 28.49 21.72
N PHE A 37 -31.19 29.06 20.89
CA PHE A 37 -32.00 28.32 19.92
C PHE A 37 -31.59 28.81 18.53
N SER A 38 -31.04 27.89 17.75
CA SER A 38 -30.73 28.08 16.33
C SER A 38 -31.94 27.75 15.46
N ASP A 39 -31.90 28.32 14.25
CA ASP A 39 -32.63 28.00 13.01
C ASP A 39 -34.02 28.63 12.79
N PRO A 40 -34.34 29.12 11.55
CA PRO A 40 -34.28 28.29 10.33
C PRO A 40 -33.84 28.94 8.98
N LEU A 41 -33.32 28.08 8.07
CA LEU A 41 -33.58 28.04 6.59
C LEU A 41 -32.95 29.17 5.71
N LEU A 42 -32.28 28.98 4.56
CA LEU A 42 -32.24 27.94 3.53
C LEU A 42 -31.00 28.10 2.60
N GLN A 43 -30.55 26.96 2.07
CA GLN A 43 -29.99 26.72 0.72
C GLN A 43 -28.69 27.45 0.29
N CYS A 44 -27.67 26.76 -0.23
CA CYS A 44 -27.81 25.93 -1.41
C CYS A 44 -26.76 24.80 -1.55
N ARG A 45 -27.30 23.59 -1.68
CA ARG A 45 -26.92 22.44 -2.51
C ARG A 45 -25.49 22.33 -3.08
N ARG A 46 -24.84 21.23 -2.68
CA ARG A 46 -23.86 20.43 -3.44
C ARG A 46 -24.45 19.89 -4.76
N LYS A 47 -23.58 19.59 -5.74
CA LYS A 47 -23.18 18.22 -6.23
C LYS A 47 -22.52 18.29 -7.66
N PRO A 48 -21.97 17.21 -8.26
CA PRO A 48 -20.54 16.80 -8.35
C PRO A 48 -20.20 16.49 -9.85
N PRO A 49 -19.51 15.42 -10.35
CA PRO A 49 -18.44 14.50 -9.90
C PRO A 49 -17.27 14.27 -10.95
N ARG A 50 -16.27 13.42 -10.61
CA ARG A 50 -15.42 12.49 -11.44
C ARG A 50 -14.72 13.03 -12.72
N ASN A 51 -13.45 12.76 -13.06
CA ASN A 51 -12.67 11.52 -13.04
C ASN A 51 -11.16 11.82 -13.40
N PRO A 52 -10.25 10.82 -13.42
CA PRO A 52 -8.78 10.96 -13.31
C PRO A 52 -8.03 11.02 -14.65
N HIS A 53 -6.72 11.30 -14.54
CA HIS A 53 -5.64 11.35 -15.55
C HIS A 53 -5.30 12.74 -16.10
N ALA A 54 -4.15 13.28 -15.69
CA ALA A 54 -2.97 13.44 -16.56
C ALA A 54 -2.00 14.51 -16.02
N ARG A 55 -0.77 14.06 -15.75
CA ARG A 55 0.53 14.75 -15.90
C ARG A 55 0.63 16.24 -15.55
N GLY A 56 1.33 16.48 -14.44
CA GLY A 56 2.68 17.07 -14.49
C GLY A 56 2.78 18.58 -14.56
N ARG A 57 3.39 19.17 -13.53
CA ARG A 57 4.56 20.08 -13.64
C ARG A 57 4.96 20.50 -12.24
N LEU A 58 6.25 20.34 -11.94
CA LEU A 58 6.91 20.93 -10.78
C LEU A 58 6.74 22.45 -10.82
N GLU A 59 6.24 23.04 -9.74
CA GLU A 59 6.65 24.38 -9.34
C GLU A 59 6.77 24.43 -7.81
N GLY A 60 8.01 24.64 -7.37
CA GLY A 60 8.34 24.78 -5.96
C GLY A 60 7.72 26.03 -5.39
N LYS A 61 6.78 25.86 -4.47
CA LYS A 61 6.52 26.85 -3.43
C LYS A 61 7.14 26.35 -2.13
N ARG A 62 8.31 26.92 -1.88
CA ARG A 62 9.03 26.98 -0.60
C ARG A 62 8.00 27.28 0.49
N LEU A 63 7.52 26.23 1.16
CA LEU A 63 6.77 26.36 2.39
C LEU A 63 7.72 27.04 3.37
N GLN A 64 7.48 28.33 3.60
CA GLN A 64 7.94 28.99 4.80
C GLN A 64 7.39 28.16 5.95
N ARG A 65 8.29 27.39 6.54
CA ARG A 65 8.08 26.69 7.78
C ARG A 65 7.80 27.79 8.80
N GLN A 66 6.53 27.99 9.14
CA GLN A 66 6.16 28.68 10.37
C GLN A 66 6.64 27.78 11.52
N ASP A 67 7.92 27.91 11.84
CA ASP A 67 8.47 27.59 13.15
C ASP A 67 7.88 28.64 14.09
N GLY A 68 6.94 28.21 14.93
CA GLY A 68 6.20 29.10 15.83
C GLY A 68 4.73 28.73 15.98
N CYS A 69 4.39 27.45 16.04
CA CYS A 69 3.23 27.09 16.84
C CYS A 69 3.75 27.12 18.27
N ASP A 70 3.67 28.29 18.92
CA ASP A 70 3.91 28.38 20.35
C ASP A 70 2.97 27.37 21.01
N GLU A 71 3.56 26.31 21.57
CA GLU A 71 2.88 25.35 22.44
C GLU A 71 2.48 26.08 23.73
N THR A 72 1.53 27.01 23.59
CA THR A 72 1.04 27.86 24.68
C THR A 72 0.21 27.00 25.62
N GLU A 73 0.69 26.88 26.84
CA GLU A 73 -0.05 26.23 27.90
C GLU A 73 -1.17 27.16 28.38
N TYR A 74 -2.38 26.63 28.52
CA TYR A 74 -3.52 27.40 28.98
C TYR A 74 -4.38 26.59 29.95
N VAL A 75 -5.07 27.30 30.84
CA VAL A 75 -6.05 26.72 31.77
C VAL A 75 -7.35 26.46 31.01
N VAL A 76 -7.86 25.23 31.10
CA VAL A 76 -9.08 24.80 30.39
C VAL A 76 -10.35 25.29 31.10
N ASP A 77 -10.28 25.46 32.42
CA ASP A 77 -11.43 25.83 33.23
C ASP A 77 -11.90 27.27 32.98
N PRO A 78 -13.22 27.57 33.04
CA PRO A 78 -13.75 28.93 32.86
C PRO A 78 -13.35 29.86 34.00
N ALA A 79 -13.33 31.17 33.73
CA ALA A 79 -12.98 32.19 34.73
C ALA A 79 -13.96 32.18 35.90
N PRO A 80 -13.48 32.25 37.16
CA PRO A 80 -14.38 32.36 38.29
C PRO A 80 -15.22 33.64 38.13
N PRO A 81 -16.51 33.59 38.47
CA PRO A 81 -17.36 34.77 38.44
C PRO A 81 -16.79 35.85 39.37
N PRO A 82 -16.99 37.14 39.07
CA PRO A 82 -16.52 38.22 39.92
C PRO A 82 -17.12 38.09 41.32
N LEU A 83 -16.29 38.33 42.35
CA LEU A 83 -16.70 38.20 43.75
C LEU A 83 -17.94 39.06 44.04
N THR A 84 -18.96 38.40 44.59
CA THR A 84 -20.19 39.06 45.03
C THR A 84 -19.91 39.99 46.21
N LEU A 85 -20.75 41.01 46.42
CA LEU A 85 -20.62 41.92 47.56
C LEU A 85 -20.62 41.18 48.91
N ALA A 86 -21.40 40.10 49.03
CA ALA A 86 -21.43 39.25 50.22
C ALA A 86 -20.09 38.52 50.45
N GLN A 87 -19.43 38.06 49.40
CA GLN A 87 -18.08 37.48 49.48
C GLN A 87 -17.02 38.54 49.83
N LYS A 88 -17.12 39.74 49.25
CA LYS A 88 -16.22 40.87 49.59
C LYS A 88 -16.36 41.32 51.04
N MET A 89 -17.56 41.22 51.61
CA MET A 89 -17.85 41.56 53.01
C MET A 89 -17.59 40.39 53.98
N GLY A 90 -17.06 39.26 53.50
CA GLY A 90 -16.74 38.08 54.32
C GLY A 90 -17.95 37.34 54.88
N LEU A 91 -19.16 37.62 54.39
CA LEU A 91 -20.40 36.95 54.81
C LEU A 91 -20.55 35.55 54.18
N VAL A 92 -19.90 35.33 53.04
CA VAL A 92 -19.85 34.04 52.34
C VAL A 92 -18.41 33.80 51.93
N ALA A 93 -17.87 32.60 52.18
CA ALA A 93 -16.52 32.27 51.74
C ALA A 93 -16.42 32.45 50.21
N PRO A 94 -15.40 33.16 49.69
CA PRO A 94 -15.17 33.23 48.26
C PRO A 94 -14.97 31.80 47.71
N SER A 95 -15.50 31.53 46.51
CA SER A 95 -15.16 30.30 45.79
C SER A 95 -13.64 30.21 45.65
N SER A 96 -13.07 29.01 45.83
CA SER A 96 -11.62 28.77 45.81
C SER A 96 -10.93 29.62 44.73
N GLU A 97 -10.00 30.46 45.17
CA GLU A 97 -9.28 31.38 44.30
C GLU A 97 -8.50 30.59 43.24
N ARG A 98 -8.44 31.13 42.02
CA ARG A 98 -7.75 30.46 40.92
C ARG A 98 -6.26 30.30 41.24
N LEU A 99 -5.67 29.17 40.85
CA LEU A 99 -4.22 29.01 40.96
C LEU A 99 -3.52 30.06 40.11
N THR A 100 -2.58 30.77 40.74
CA THR A 100 -1.71 31.74 40.09
C THR A 100 -0.73 31.04 39.15
N GLU A 101 -0.18 31.77 38.18
CA GLU A 101 0.80 31.21 37.22
C GLU A 101 2.04 30.64 37.95
N ASN A 102 2.44 31.27 39.06
CA ASN A 102 3.54 30.79 39.91
C ASN A 102 3.24 29.44 40.57
N GLU A 103 2.02 29.25 41.06
CA GLU A 103 1.60 27.97 41.64
C GLU A 103 1.52 26.88 40.57
N TRP A 104 1.06 27.23 39.36
CA TRP A 104 1.09 26.31 38.23
C TRP A 104 2.52 25.91 37.83
N MET A 105 3.46 26.84 37.83
CA MET A 105 4.88 26.52 37.62
C MET A 105 5.40 25.54 38.68
N GLN A 106 5.01 25.68 39.95
CA GLN A 106 5.38 24.74 41.01
C GLN A 106 4.71 23.37 40.85
N VAL A 107 3.42 23.31 40.48
CA VAL A 107 2.72 22.06 40.18
C VAL A 107 3.38 21.35 39.00
N LYS A 108 3.73 22.10 37.94
CA LYS A 108 4.44 21.58 36.78
C LYS A 108 5.83 21.07 37.14
N ALA A 109 6.60 21.83 37.92
CA ALA A 109 7.92 21.41 38.38
C ALA A 109 7.87 20.09 39.17
N ARG A 110 6.87 19.93 40.05
CA ARG A 110 6.65 18.66 40.78
C ARG A 110 6.34 17.50 39.83
N SER A 111 5.46 17.70 38.86
CA SER A 111 5.10 16.66 37.89
C SER A 111 6.28 16.26 37.00
N VAL A 112 7.11 17.24 36.59
CA VAL A 112 8.34 16.99 35.85
C VAL A 112 9.36 16.21 36.69
N GLN A 113 9.51 16.54 37.98
CA GLN A 113 10.40 15.82 38.89
C GLN A 113 9.95 14.37 39.12
N GLN A 114 8.64 14.14 39.18
CA GLN A 114 8.05 12.81 39.32
C GLN A 114 8.10 12.01 38.01
N GLY A 115 8.25 12.69 36.87
CA GLY A 115 8.28 12.05 35.56
C GLY A 115 6.91 11.58 35.08
N ASP A 116 5.81 12.18 35.55
CA ASP A 116 4.44 11.72 35.22
C ASP A 116 4.16 11.73 33.72
N SER A 117 4.76 12.68 32.99
CA SER A 117 4.65 12.77 31.52
C SER A 117 5.39 11.66 30.77
N ALA A 118 6.30 10.93 31.42
CA ALA A 118 6.99 9.77 30.84
C ALA A 118 6.24 8.45 31.09
N HIS A 119 5.38 8.41 32.10
CA HIS A 119 4.55 7.25 32.40
C HIS A 119 3.29 7.23 31.53
N PRO A 120 2.71 6.05 31.25
CA PRO A 120 1.46 5.97 30.50
C PRO A 120 0.29 6.56 31.29
N CYS A 121 -0.73 7.05 30.59
CA CYS A 121 -1.94 7.60 31.18
C CYS A 121 -2.63 6.55 32.07
N ALA A 122 -2.93 6.88 33.33
CA ALA A 122 -3.49 5.91 34.27
C ALA A 122 -4.94 5.47 33.92
N ILE A 123 -5.63 6.18 33.02
CA ILE A 123 -6.99 5.83 32.57
C ILE A 123 -6.97 4.79 31.44
N CYS A 124 -6.26 5.07 30.34
CA CYS A 124 -6.21 4.18 29.17
C CYS A 124 -4.98 3.26 29.12
N ARG A 125 -3.97 3.51 29.96
CA ARG A 125 -2.67 2.81 30.00
C ARG A 125 -1.82 2.96 28.73
N GLU A 126 -2.11 3.96 27.91
CA GLU A 126 -1.35 4.29 26.70
C GLU A 126 -0.36 5.43 26.97
N GLU A 127 0.73 5.47 26.20
CA GLU A 127 1.67 6.59 26.19
C GLU A 127 0.98 7.87 25.65
N PHE A 128 1.46 9.03 26.11
CA PHE A 128 0.89 10.32 25.68
C PHE A 128 1.19 10.66 24.22
N CYS A 129 2.38 10.29 23.72
CA CYS A 129 2.85 10.59 22.37
C CYS A 129 2.58 12.06 21.98
N LEU A 130 1.83 12.31 20.89
CA LEU A 130 1.46 13.65 20.41
C LEU A 130 0.05 14.09 20.84
N GLN A 131 -0.63 13.30 21.68
CA GLN A 131 -2.00 13.59 22.10
C GLN A 131 -2.03 14.74 23.12
N PRO A 132 -3.10 15.56 23.15
CA PRO A 132 -3.23 16.64 24.11
C PRO A 132 -3.31 16.09 25.53
N GLN A 133 -2.41 16.56 26.38
CA GLN A 133 -2.24 16.14 27.77
C GLN A 133 -2.66 17.28 28.70
N VAL A 134 -3.21 16.92 29.86
CA VAL A 134 -3.68 17.87 30.87
C VAL A 134 -3.04 17.55 32.21
N LEU A 135 -2.58 18.60 32.88
CA LEU A 135 -2.06 18.59 34.24
C LEU A 135 -3.15 19.11 35.19
N LEU A 136 -3.40 18.35 36.24
CA LEU A 136 -4.32 18.74 37.30
C LEU A 136 -3.60 19.52 38.40
N SER A 137 -4.33 20.35 39.15
CA SER A 137 -3.79 21.03 40.34
C SER A 137 -3.22 20.07 41.40
N CYS A 138 -3.66 18.82 41.40
CA CYS A 138 -3.12 17.74 42.23
C CYS A 138 -1.87 17.04 41.62
N SER A 139 -1.17 17.70 40.70
CA SER A 139 0.04 17.24 39.99
C SER A 139 -0.08 15.99 39.12
N HIS A 140 -1.29 15.49 38.87
CA HIS A 140 -1.50 14.30 38.03
C HIS A 140 -1.72 14.65 36.56
N VAL A 141 -1.21 13.80 35.65
CA VAL A 141 -1.29 14.01 34.19
C VAL A 141 -2.14 12.94 33.50
N PHE A 142 -3.00 13.36 32.57
CA PHE A 142 -3.87 12.48 31.78
C PHE A 142 -4.02 13.00 30.35
N HIS A 143 -4.54 12.17 29.43
CA HIS A 143 -4.99 12.67 28.14
C HIS A 143 -6.23 13.53 28.36
N ARG A 144 -6.35 14.64 27.63
CA ARG A 144 -7.53 15.51 27.68
C ARG A 144 -8.82 14.73 27.42
N ALA A 145 -8.80 13.86 26.42
CA ALA A 145 -9.96 13.03 26.06
C ALA A 145 -10.30 12.02 27.15
N CYS A 146 -9.31 11.36 27.74
CA CYS A 146 -9.53 10.37 28.80
C CYS A 146 -10.10 11.01 30.07
N LEU A 147 -9.58 12.19 30.46
CA LEU A 147 -10.11 12.92 31.61
C LEU A 147 -11.56 13.36 31.37
N GLN A 148 -11.86 13.91 30.19
CA GLN A 148 -13.22 14.32 29.84
C GLN A 148 -14.20 13.13 29.80
N ALA A 149 -13.77 11.97 29.30
CA ALA A 149 -14.57 10.76 29.32
C ALA A 149 -14.83 10.28 30.76
N PHE A 150 -13.81 10.34 31.62
CA PHE A 150 -13.93 9.99 33.04
C PHE A 150 -14.90 10.92 33.79
N GLU A 151 -14.81 12.23 33.57
CA GLU A 151 -15.71 13.22 34.18
C GLU A 151 -17.17 13.00 33.73
N ARG A 152 -17.38 12.70 32.45
CA ARG A 152 -18.71 12.37 31.91
C ARG A 152 -19.29 11.07 32.49
N PHE A 153 -18.45 10.06 32.68
CA PHE A 153 -18.87 8.77 33.23
C PHE A 153 -19.15 8.85 34.74
N SER A 154 -18.28 9.52 35.49
CA SER A 154 -18.40 9.63 36.95
C SER A 154 -19.44 10.67 37.38
N GLY A 155 -19.83 11.58 36.49
CA GLY A 155 -20.75 12.69 36.79
C GLY A 155 -20.19 13.70 37.79
N ARG A 156 -18.90 13.61 38.13
CA ARG A 156 -18.20 14.45 39.12
C ARG A 156 -16.80 14.79 38.62
N LYS A 157 -16.35 16.01 38.91
CA LYS A 157 -15.00 16.48 38.60
C LYS A 157 -14.03 16.08 39.74
N CYS A 158 -13.57 14.83 39.73
CA CYS A 158 -12.63 14.28 40.71
C CYS A 158 -11.42 13.59 40.04
N CYS A 159 -10.24 13.69 40.65
CA CYS A 159 -9.04 13.13 40.06
C CYS A 159 -9.12 11.58 40.07
N PRO A 160 -8.86 10.90 38.95
CA PRO A 160 -8.88 9.44 38.90
C PRO A 160 -7.89 8.75 39.86
N MET A 161 -6.77 9.40 40.17
CA MET A 161 -5.72 8.83 41.03
C MET A 161 -5.90 9.15 42.51
N CYS A 162 -6.08 10.43 42.87
CA CYS A 162 -6.16 10.84 44.28
C CYS A 162 -7.56 11.23 44.75
N ARG A 163 -8.58 11.15 43.89
CA ARG A 163 -9.98 11.50 44.18
C ARG A 163 -10.20 12.92 44.69
N ARG A 164 -9.20 13.81 44.59
CA ARG A 164 -9.35 15.23 44.92
C ARG A 164 -10.42 15.84 44.02
N GLU A 165 -11.42 16.46 44.64
CA GLU A 165 -12.49 17.18 43.97
C GLU A 165 -12.05 18.62 43.65
N GLN A 166 -12.74 19.27 42.72
CA GLN A 166 -12.58 20.70 42.42
C GLN A 166 -11.14 21.08 42.01
N TYR A 167 -10.46 20.23 41.25
CA TYR A 167 -9.17 20.57 40.67
C TYR A 167 -9.30 21.56 39.50
N GLU A 168 -8.23 22.29 39.24
CA GLU A 168 -8.07 23.01 37.99
C GLU A 168 -7.29 22.18 36.98
N THR A 169 -7.50 22.47 35.70
CA THR A 169 -6.93 21.76 34.55
C THR A 169 -6.12 22.71 33.68
N ARG A 170 -4.86 22.35 33.41
CA ARG A 170 -3.97 23.06 32.49
C ARG A 170 -3.51 22.14 31.38
N VAL A 171 -3.59 22.59 30.12
CA VAL A 171 -3.00 21.85 29.00
C VAL A 171 -1.49 22.00 29.06
N ILE A 172 -0.78 20.87 28.99
CA ILE A 172 0.69 20.83 28.93
C ILE A 172 1.14 20.13 27.64
N HIS A 173 2.42 20.21 27.31
CA HIS A 173 3.00 19.57 26.11
C HIS A 173 4.31 18.80 26.38
N ASP A 174 4.59 18.53 27.66
CA ASP A 174 5.87 17.94 28.07
C ASP A 174 6.08 16.52 27.52
N ALA A 175 5.04 15.69 27.48
CA ALA A 175 5.15 14.33 26.94
C ALA A 175 5.27 14.33 25.42
N ALA A 176 4.60 15.26 24.73
CA ALA A 176 4.81 15.50 23.30
C ALA A 176 6.26 15.90 22.99
N ARG A 177 6.86 16.75 23.83
CA ARG A 177 8.29 17.11 23.72
C ARG A 177 9.20 15.91 23.96
N LEU A 178 8.94 15.12 25.01
CA LEU A 178 9.69 13.88 25.28
C LEU A 178 9.59 12.89 24.12
N PHE A 179 8.40 12.69 23.57
CA PHE A 179 8.16 11.80 22.44
C PHE A 179 8.87 12.27 21.18
N LYS A 180 8.84 13.57 20.87
CA LYS A 180 9.61 14.17 19.76
C LYS A 180 11.11 13.91 19.94
N ASN A 181 11.64 14.06 21.15
CA ASN A 181 13.04 13.78 21.46
C ASN A 181 13.37 12.29 21.28
N GLN A 182 12.54 11.38 21.79
CA GLN A 182 12.73 9.93 21.59
C GLN A 182 12.70 9.56 20.11
N CYS A 183 11.77 10.10 19.34
CA CYS A 183 11.72 9.92 17.88
C CYS A 183 12.99 10.42 17.21
N ALA A 184 13.46 11.62 17.56
CA ALA A 184 14.70 12.19 17.04
C ALA A 184 15.90 11.29 17.36
N THR A 185 16.02 10.80 18.59
CA THR A 185 17.09 9.87 18.99
C THR A 185 17.04 8.58 18.18
N ARG A 186 15.86 8.00 17.95
CA ARG A 186 15.69 6.78 17.13
C ARG A 186 16.12 7.00 15.69
N ILE A 187 15.69 8.11 15.08
CA ILE A 187 16.07 8.47 13.70
C ILE A 187 17.59 8.68 13.61
N GLN A 188 18.16 9.44 14.54
CA GLN A 188 19.59 9.71 14.60
C GLN A 188 20.40 8.42 14.79
N ALA A 189 19.98 7.53 15.69
CA ALA A 189 20.64 6.24 15.91
C ALA A 189 20.60 5.35 14.65
N TYR A 190 19.44 5.29 13.98
CA TYR A 190 19.32 4.54 12.73
C TYR A 190 20.22 5.11 11.64
N TRP A 191 20.21 6.43 11.45
CA TRP A 191 21.03 7.11 10.47
C TRP A 191 22.52 6.91 10.73
N ARG A 192 22.99 7.13 11.97
CA ARG A 192 24.37 6.88 12.39
C ARG A 192 24.77 5.43 12.09
N GLY A 193 23.92 4.47 12.45
CA GLY A 193 24.14 3.06 12.14
C GLY A 193 24.23 2.77 10.64
N CYS A 194 23.37 3.39 9.81
CA CYS A 194 23.41 3.24 8.36
C CYS A 194 24.70 3.80 7.74
N VAL A 195 25.13 4.98 8.18
CA VAL A 195 26.40 5.60 7.74
C VAL A 195 27.58 4.70 8.12
N THR A 196 27.67 4.28 9.38
CA THR A 196 28.75 3.39 9.85
C THR A 196 28.75 2.06 9.09
N ARG A 197 27.60 1.44 8.85
CA ARG A 197 27.51 0.20 8.07
C ARG A 197 27.95 0.38 6.62
N LYS A 198 27.58 1.49 5.98
CA LYS A 198 28.02 1.81 4.60
C LYS A 198 29.53 1.97 4.54
N TRP A 199 30.10 2.74 5.47
CA TRP A 199 31.55 2.91 5.59
C TRP A 199 32.26 1.58 5.88
N TYR A 200 31.77 0.80 6.84
CA TYR A 200 32.35 -0.48 7.22
C TYR A 200 32.31 -1.51 6.07
N ARG A 201 31.21 -1.55 5.30
CA ARG A 201 31.13 -2.41 4.10
C ARG A 201 32.19 -2.04 3.07
N GLN A 202 32.45 -0.75 2.86
CA GLN A 202 33.50 -0.30 1.95
C GLN A 202 34.90 -0.65 2.49
N MET A 203 35.15 -0.37 3.77
CA MET A 203 36.41 -0.70 4.44
C MET A 203 36.70 -2.20 4.38
N ARG A 204 35.69 -3.05 4.54
CA ARG A 204 35.84 -4.51 4.48
C ARG A 204 36.18 -5.04 3.08
N LYS A 205 35.97 -4.24 2.01
CA LYS A 205 36.41 -4.58 0.64
C LYS A 205 37.85 -4.17 0.36
N THR A 206 38.38 -3.18 1.08
CA THR A 206 39.70 -2.59 0.81
C THR A 206 40.76 -3.04 1.81
N ILE A 207 40.39 -3.21 3.09
CA ILE A 207 41.31 -3.57 4.17
C ILE A 207 41.25 -5.07 4.43
N CYS A 208 42.42 -5.73 4.40
CA CYS A 208 42.56 -7.14 4.76
C CYS A 208 42.32 -7.34 6.27
N PRO A 209 41.39 -8.22 6.67
CA PRO A 209 41.21 -8.59 8.08
C PRO A 209 42.47 -9.26 8.66
N LYS A 210 42.72 -9.09 9.96
CA LYS A 210 43.83 -9.76 10.68
C LYS A 210 43.51 -11.22 11.03
N ASP A 211 42.23 -11.54 11.26
CA ASP A 211 41.81 -12.89 11.61
C ASP A 211 41.94 -13.85 10.43
N LYS A 212 42.60 -15.00 10.64
CA LYS A 212 42.92 -15.98 9.58
C LYS A 212 41.69 -16.44 8.79
N HIS A 213 40.56 -16.68 9.46
CA HIS A 213 39.34 -17.14 8.78
C HIS A 213 38.66 -16.04 7.95
N LEU A 214 38.63 -14.79 8.46
CA LEU A 214 38.09 -13.65 7.71
C LEU A 214 39.01 -13.25 6.56
N GLN A 215 40.32 -13.40 6.73
CA GLN A 215 41.32 -13.21 5.70
C GLN A 215 41.14 -14.20 4.55
N ARG A 216 40.90 -15.49 4.81
CA ARG A 216 40.58 -16.47 3.77
C ARG A 216 39.36 -16.05 2.94
N LYS A 217 38.26 -15.68 3.60
CA LYS A 217 37.04 -15.20 2.92
C LYS A 217 37.27 -13.93 2.11
N PHE A 218 38.13 -13.03 2.60
CA PHE A 218 38.49 -11.81 1.89
C PHE A 218 39.22 -12.12 0.59
N PHE A 219 40.25 -12.98 0.64
CA PHE A 219 40.99 -13.38 -0.55
C PHE A 219 40.17 -14.22 -1.52
N GLU A 220 39.33 -15.12 -1.02
CA GLU A 220 38.37 -15.88 -1.84
C GLU A 220 37.47 -14.94 -2.65
N ALA A 221 36.86 -13.95 -1.99
CA ALA A 221 36.02 -12.97 -2.68
C ALA A 221 36.80 -12.14 -3.72
N LYS A 222 38.08 -11.83 -3.44
CA LYS A 222 38.95 -11.11 -4.38
C LYS A 222 39.35 -11.97 -5.59
N LEU A 223 39.65 -13.24 -5.38
CA LEU A 223 39.92 -14.18 -6.46
C LEU A 223 38.68 -14.40 -7.33
N GLN A 224 37.50 -14.47 -6.71
CA GLN A 224 36.25 -14.58 -7.45
C GLN A 224 35.99 -13.32 -8.30
N GLU A 225 36.23 -12.12 -7.76
CA GLU A 225 36.12 -10.86 -8.53
C GLU A 225 37.04 -10.85 -9.76
N LEU A 226 38.27 -11.36 -9.62
CA LEU A 226 39.22 -11.50 -10.73
C LEU A 226 38.79 -12.57 -11.74
N ASN A 227 38.32 -13.72 -11.26
CA ASN A 227 37.82 -14.78 -12.13
C ASN A 227 36.60 -14.30 -12.93
N ASP A 228 35.64 -13.65 -12.29
CA ASP A 228 34.47 -13.08 -12.96
C ASP A 228 34.87 -11.98 -13.96
N SER A 229 35.91 -11.20 -13.65
CA SER A 229 36.48 -10.24 -14.61
C SER A 229 37.13 -10.94 -15.80
N PHE A 230 37.86 -12.03 -15.56
CA PHE A 230 38.52 -12.82 -16.59
C PHE A 230 37.51 -13.54 -17.48
N VAL A 231 36.51 -14.21 -16.90
CA VAL A 231 35.40 -14.84 -17.62
C VAL A 231 34.68 -13.82 -18.50
N ARG A 232 34.42 -12.60 -17.99
CA ARG A 232 33.83 -11.53 -18.81
C ARG A 232 34.73 -11.09 -19.97
N TYR A 233 36.04 -11.10 -19.79
CA TYR A 233 36.99 -10.79 -20.86
C TYR A 233 37.13 -11.95 -21.87
N CYS A 234 37.02 -13.19 -21.39
CA CYS A 234 37.14 -14.42 -22.18
C CYS A 234 35.83 -14.91 -22.79
N HIS A 235 34.68 -14.33 -22.44
CA HIS A 235 33.47 -14.39 -23.26
C HIS A 235 33.75 -13.63 -24.57
N THR A 236 34.57 -14.25 -25.42
CA THR A 236 34.45 -14.08 -26.86
C THR A 236 33.04 -14.49 -27.25
N ASP A 237 32.53 -13.81 -28.27
CA ASP A 237 31.15 -13.72 -28.72
C ASP A 237 30.62 -15.07 -29.25
N THR A 238 30.66 -16.10 -28.41
CA THR A 238 30.22 -17.47 -28.69
C THR A 238 28.74 -17.48 -29.00
N ASP A 239 27.96 -16.68 -28.28
CA ASP A 239 26.55 -16.48 -28.54
C ASP A 239 26.31 -15.81 -29.90
N ALA A 240 27.13 -14.82 -30.30
CA ALA A 240 27.04 -14.24 -31.65
C ALA A 240 27.47 -15.23 -32.73
N PHE A 241 28.51 -16.03 -32.51
CA PHE A 241 28.94 -17.08 -33.43
C PHE A 241 27.85 -18.14 -33.64
N LEU A 242 27.22 -18.61 -32.56
CA LEU A 242 26.11 -19.56 -32.63
C LEU A 242 24.89 -18.93 -33.32
N SER A 243 24.60 -17.66 -33.03
CA SER A 243 23.52 -16.92 -33.71
C SER A 243 23.77 -16.77 -35.22
N ASP A 244 25.04 -16.60 -35.62
CA ASP A 244 25.43 -16.53 -37.03
C ASP A 244 25.27 -17.88 -37.75
N ILE A 245 25.58 -18.99 -37.07
CA ILE A 245 25.32 -20.34 -37.58
C ILE A 245 23.81 -20.56 -37.77
N ASP A 246 23.00 -20.24 -36.77
CA ASP A 246 21.54 -20.42 -36.85
C ASP A 246 20.92 -19.56 -37.96
N ARG A 247 21.44 -18.34 -38.16
CA ARG A 247 21.04 -17.47 -39.27
C ARG A 247 21.39 -18.09 -40.63
N SER A 248 22.57 -18.69 -40.75
CA SER A 248 23.01 -19.40 -41.96
C SER A 248 22.17 -20.65 -42.26
N LEU A 249 21.82 -21.42 -41.23
CA LEU A 249 20.93 -22.57 -41.38
C LEU A 249 19.51 -22.14 -41.75
N SER A 250 19.01 -21.07 -41.14
CA SER A 250 17.68 -20.53 -41.44
C SER A 250 17.58 -20.00 -42.87
N SER A 251 18.61 -19.30 -43.37
CA SER A 251 18.65 -18.83 -44.76
C SER A 251 18.68 -20.00 -45.74
N SER A 252 19.47 -21.04 -45.44
CA SER A 252 19.53 -22.27 -46.24
C SER A 252 18.16 -22.96 -46.32
N ARG A 253 17.49 -23.16 -45.17
CA ARG A 253 16.14 -23.76 -45.11
C ARG A 253 15.13 -22.96 -45.95
N ARG A 254 15.18 -21.62 -45.90
CA ARG A 254 14.28 -20.77 -46.68
C ARG A 254 14.46 -20.96 -48.20
N VAL A 255 15.68 -21.15 -48.68
CA VAL A 255 15.94 -21.46 -50.10
C VAL A 255 15.33 -22.80 -50.49
N PHE A 256 15.49 -23.84 -49.66
CA PHE A 256 14.88 -25.14 -49.90
C PHE A 256 13.35 -25.06 -49.95
N GLU A 257 12.73 -24.35 -49.02
CA GLU A 257 11.27 -24.15 -49.04
C GLU A 257 10.79 -23.40 -50.31
N GLN A 258 11.55 -22.41 -50.79
CA GLN A 258 11.19 -21.70 -52.02
C GLN A 258 11.27 -22.61 -53.25
N LEU A 259 12.26 -23.50 -53.31
CA LEU A 259 12.38 -24.49 -54.37
C LEU A 259 11.24 -25.50 -54.31
N GLU A 260 10.87 -25.97 -53.12
CA GLU A 260 9.74 -26.87 -52.93
C GLU A 260 8.41 -26.22 -53.33
N ARG A 261 8.17 -24.97 -52.94
CA ARG A 261 6.95 -24.23 -53.34
C ARG A 261 6.81 -24.11 -54.86
N LYS A 262 7.91 -24.03 -55.62
CA LYS A 262 7.88 -24.00 -57.10
C LYS A 262 7.58 -25.37 -57.74
N ARG A 263 7.79 -26.49 -57.03
CA ARG A 263 7.52 -27.84 -57.53
C ARG A 263 6.11 -28.37 -57.26
N ILE A 264 5.29 -27.64 -56.49
CA ILE A 264 3.96 -28.11 -56.07
C ILE A 264 2.90 -27.32 -56.84
N SER A 265 2.60 -27.77 -58.06
CA SER A 265 1.36 -27.42 -58.75
C SER A 265 0.37 -28.56 -58.54
N GLU A 266 -0.92 -28.24 -58.38
CA GLU A 266 -1.98 -29.25 -58.22
C GLU A 266 -2.00 -30.17 -59.45
N PRO A 267 -1.92 -31.51 -59.28
CA PRO A 267 -1.96 -32.45 -60.40
C PRO A 267 -3.30 -32.38 -61.12
N GLN A 268 -3.29 -32.36 -62.46
CA GLN A 268 -4.52 -32.46 -63.24
C GLN A 268 -5.11 -33.87 -63.20
N GLU A 269 -6.36 -34.02 -63.63
CA GLU A 269 -7.06 -35.31 -63.59
C GLU A 269 -6.33 -36.41 -64.40
N SER A 270 -5.73 -36.05 -65.54
CA SER A 270 -4.87 -36.93 -66.34
C SER A 270 -3.58 -37.37 -65.62
N ASP A 271 -3.06 -36.56 -64.70
CA ASP A 271 -1.90 -36.90 -63.89
C ASP A 271 -2.27 -37.94 -62.82
N TRP A 272 -3.47 -37.85 -62.24
CA TRP A 272 -3.97 -38.84 -61.28
C TRP A 272 -4.13 -40.22 -61.91
N ASP A 273 -4.63 -40.31 -63.14
CA ASP A 273 -4.77 -41.58 -63.87
C ASP A 273 -3.41 -42.24 -64.14
N ARG A 274 -2.40 -41.42 -64.46
CA ARG A 274 -1.01 -41.87 -64.63
C ARG A 274 -0.40 -42.32 -63.29
N ILE A 275 -0.60 -41.58 -62.21
CA ILE A 275 -0.12 -41.92 -60.86
C ILE A 275 -0.77 -43.24 -60.41
N GLN A 276 -2.07 -43.41 -60.65
CA GLN A 276 -2.81 -44.63 -60.33
C GLN A 276 -2.26 -45.84 -61.11
N SER A 277 -2.02 -45.68 -62.40
CA SER A 277 -1.42 -46.73 -63.24
C SER A 277 -0.03 -47.17 -62.73
N GLN A 278 0.77 -46.23 -62.24
CA GLN A 278 2.09 -46.53 -61.67
C GLN A 278 2.00 -47.35 -60.38
N VAL A 279 1.01 -47.08 -59.53
CA VAL A 279 0.84 -47.81 -58.28
C VAL A 279 0.37 -49.23 -58.54
N ILE A 280 -0.55 -49.42 -59.49
CA ILE A 280 -1.00 -50.74 -59.94
C ILE A 280 0.18 -51.57 -60.47
N GLN A 281 1.08 -50.97 -61.25
CA GLN A 281 2.29 -51.64 -61.75
C GLN A 281 3.28 -52.03 -60.65
N ARG A 282 3.38 -51.24 -59.58
CA ARG A 282 4.28 -51.53 -58.45
C ARG A 282 3.76 -52.64 -57.55
N GLY A 283 2.45 -52.88 -57.54
CA GLY A 283 1.84 -54.00 -56.82
C GLY A 283 1.93 -53.92 -55.28
N VAL A 284 2.22 -52.74 -54.73
CA VAL A 284 2.30 -52.54 -53.27
C VAL A 284 0.93 -52.10 -52.76
N TRP A 285 0.23 -53.02 -52.12
CA TRP A 285 -1.13 -52.81 -51.60
C TRP A 285 -1.19 -52.81 -50.07
N ASP A 286 -0.08 -52.56 -49.40
CA ASP A 286 -0.04 -52.47 -47.93
C ASP A 286 0.15 -51.03 -47.47
N CYS A 287 -0.62 -50.62 -46.45
CA CYS A 287 -0.41 -49.32 -45.82
C CYS A 287 0.86 -49.37 -44.98
N SER A 288 1.88 -48.58 -45.32
CA SER A 288 3.16 -48.60 -44.61
C SER A 288 3.13 -47.95 -43.20
N ILE A 289 2.01 -47.34 -42.80
CA ILE A 289 1.84 -46.76 -41.46
C ILE A 289 1.41 -47.85 -40.46
N CYS A 290 0.43 -48.65 -40.82
CA CYS A 290 -0.11 -49.71 -39.96
C CYS A 290 0.25 -51.13 -40.39
N LEU A 291 0.97 -51.28 -41.51
CA LEU A 291 1.42 -52.54 -42.08
C LEU A 291 0.28 -53.53 -42.41
N THR A 292 -0.90 -53.02 -42.81
CA THR A 292 -2.06 -53.85 -43.18
C THR A 292 -2.51 -53.57 -44.60
N ALA A 293 -3.12 -54.58 -45.24
CA ALA A 293 -3.57 -54.53 -46.63
C ALA A 293 -4.64 -53.44 -46.88
N LEU A 294 -4.54 -52.81 -48.04
CA LEU A 294 -5.48 -51.85 -48.62
C LEU A 294 -6.50 -52.62 -49.48
N CYS A 295 -7.78 -52.24 -49.41
CA CYS A 295 -8.83 -52.89 -50.21
C CYS A 295 -8.62 -52.64 -51.72
N SER A 296 -8.68 -53.69 -52.54
CA SER A 296 -8.49 -53.61 -53.99
C SER A 296 -9.78 -53.22 -54.73
N TRP A 297 -9.63 -52.52 -55.86
CA TRP A 297 -10.72 -51.95 -56.67
C TRP A 297 -11.62 -53.01 -57.34
N ASN A 298 -11.25 -54.29 -57.44
CA ASN A 298 -11.92 -55.23 -58.36
C ASN A 298 -12.22 -56.62 -57.78
N LEU A 299 -13.06 -56.70 -56.73
CA LEU A 299 -13.86 -57.92 -56.50
C LEU A 299 -15.34 -57.58 -56.31
N PRO A 300 -16.25 -58.18 -57.09
CA PRO A 300 -17.67 -58.16 -56.79
C PRO A 300 -17.93 -58.90 -55.47
N MET A 301 -18.89 -58.36 -54.74
CA MET A 301 -19.52 -58.91 -53.55
C MET A 301 -19.96 -60.37 -53.77
N GLU A 302 -19.16 -61.32 -53.29
CA GLU A 302 -19.61 -62.68 -53.00
C GLU A 302 -19.83 -62.80 -51.50
N ALA A 303 -21.08 -63.10 -51.15
CA ALA A 303 -21.58 -63.18 -49.80
C ALA A 303 -21.00 -64.41 -49.09
N GLY A 304 -20.33 -64.21 -47.96
CA GLY A 304 -20.00 -65.30 -47.05
C GLY A 304 -18.79 -65.00 -46.17
N GLY A 305 -19.04 -64.56 -44.95
CA GLY A 305 -17.99 -64.46 -43.94
C GLY A 305 -18.15 -63.24 -43.05
N SER A 306 -18.71 -63.48 -41.87
CA SER A 306 -18.67 -62.60 -40.71
C SER A 306 -17.26 -62.04 -40.48
N ASP A 307 -17.01 -60.79 -40.86
CA ASP A 307 -16.36 -59.83 -39.97
C ASP A 307 -16.55 -58.39 -40.47
N GLN A 308 -16.96 -57.53 -39.55
CA GLN A 308 -17.15 -56.09 -39.77
C GLN A 308 -15.80 -55.37 -39.87
N HIS A 309 -14.96 -55.75 -40.81
CA HIS A 309 -13.85 -54.90 -41.24
C HIS A 309 -14.44 -53.71 -41.99
N HIS A 310 -14.72 -52.66 -41.22
CA HIS A 310 -15.08 -51.32 -41.68
C HIS A 310 -14.42 -51.02 -43.02
N ARG A 311 -15.21 -50.60 -44.02
CA ARG A 311 -14.72 -50.07 -45.30
C ARG A 311 -13.63 -49.03 -45.05
N ARG A 312 -12.36 -49.45 -45.08
CA ARG A 312 -11.22 -48.53 -44.92
C ARG A 312 -10.94 -47.95 -46.28
N HIS A 313 -11.38 -46.72 -46.51
CA HIS A 313 -11.07 -46.00 -47.74
C HIS A 313 -9.56 -45.83 -47.86
N SER A 314 -9.05 -46.00 -49.08
CA SER A 314 -7.63 -45.84 -49.38
C SER A 314 -7.42 -44.44 -49.95
N VAL A 315 -6.23 -43.89 -49.71
CA VAL A 315 -5.88 -42.54 -50.12
C VAL A 315 -4.60 -42.60 -50.92
N LEU A 316 -4.66 -42.07 -52.14
CA LEU A 316 -3.52 -41.94 -53.03
C LEU A 316 -2.92 -40.55 -52.91
N LEU A 317 -1.61 -40.52 -52.66
CA LEU A 317 -0.84 -39.30 -52.63
C LEU A 317 -0.26 -38.98 -54.01
N SER A 318 -0.07 -37.70 -54.31
CA SER A 318 0.54 -37.24 -55.57
C SER A 318 1.99 -37.71 -55.76
N CYS A 319 2.63 -38.25 -54.72
CA CYS A 319 3.92 -38.92 -54.78
C CYS A 319 3.84 -40.42 -55.08
N SER A 320 2.70 -40.92 -55.55
CA SER A 320 2.44 -42.32 -55.91
C SER A 320 2.55 -43.30 -54.73
N HIS A 321 2.14 -42.86 -53.53
CA HIS A 321 2.07 -43.70 -52.32
C HIS A 321 0.62 -43.84 -51.85
N LEU A 322 0.26 -45.03 -51.34
CA LEU A 322 -1.07 -45.34 -50.84
C LEU A 322 -1.09 -45.57 -49.33
N PHE A 323 -2.13 -45.10 -48.66
CA PHE A 323 -2.35 -45.28 -47.23
C PHE A 323 -3.84 -45.48 -46.93
N HIS A 324 -4.18 -46.07 -45.77
CA HIS A 324 -5.55 -45.95 -45.26
C HIS A 324 -5.81 -44.50 -44.87
N GLN A 325 -7.03 -44.01 -45.14
CA GLN A 325 -7.44 -42.65 -44.81
C GLN A 325 -7.18 -42.31 -43.34
N LEU A 326 -7.63 -43.16 -42.43
CA LEU A 326 -7.49 -42.96 -40.99
C LEU A 326 -6.03 -42.94 -40.52
N CYS A 327 -5.17 -43.77 -41.14
CA CYS A 327 -3.75 -43.82 -40.79
C CYS A 327 -3.02 -42.55 -41.24
N LEU A 328 -3.35 -42.05 -42.43
CA LEU A 328 -2.80 -40.79 -42.92
C LEU A 328 -3.31 -39.61 -42.09
N GLU A 329 -4.60 -39.55 -41.78
CA GLU A 329 -5.18 -38.49 -40.93
C GLU A 329 -4.57 -38.47 -39.52
N ALA A 330 -4.33 -39.64 -38.92
CA ALA A 330 -3.64 -39.73 -37.62
C ALA A 330 -2.18 -39.22 -37.70
N PHE A 331 -1.48 -39.53 -38.79
CA PHE A 331 -0.13 -39.03 -39.03
C PHE A 331 -0.10 -37.51 -39.26
N GLU A 332 -1.05 -36.98 -40.03
CA GLU A 332 -1.23 -35.54 -40.25
C GLU A 332 -1.51 -34.82 -38.91
N ALA A 333 -2.36 -35.39 -38.05
CA ALA A 333 -2.69 -34.82 -36.74
C ALA A 333 -1.50 -34.80 -35.75
N PHE A 334 -0.59 -35.77 -35.85
CA PHE A 334 0.62 -35.81 -35.03
C PHE A 334 1.72 -34.87 -35.53
N SER A 335 1.73 -34.55 -36.83
CA SER A 335 2.74 -33.70 -37.44
C SER A 335 2.46 -32.22 -37.13
N ALA A 336 3.36 -31.56 -36.41
CA ALA A 336 3.24 -30.13 -36.07
C ALA A 336 3.46 -29.17 -37.26
N ASP A 337 3.83 -29.71 -38.42
CA ASP A 337 4.11 -28.95 -39.64
C ASP A 337 2.81 -28.45 -40.29
N ARG A 338 2.79 -27.18 -40.71
CA ARG A 338 1.63 -26.58 -41.40
C ARG A 338 1.27 -27.24 -42.75
N ARG A 339 2.14 -28.13 -43.26
CA ARG A 339 1.94 -28.93 -44.47
C ARG A 339 2.44 -30.34 -44.19
N PRO A 340 1.58 -31.36 -44.16
CA PRO A 340 2.02 -32.72 -43.90
C PRO A 340 2.88 -33.23 -45.06
N SER A 341 3.97 -33.91 -44.71
CA SER A 341 4.88 -34.56 -45.67
C SER A 341 4.59 -36.07 -45.75
N CYS A 342 4.85 -36.69 -46.90
CA CYS A 342 4.55 -38.11 -47.08
C CYS A 342 5.39 -38.94 -46.09
N PRO A 343 4.80 -39.88 -45.33
CA PRO A 343 5.54 -40.71 -44.36
C PRO A 343 6.71 -41.49 -44.97
N LEU A 344 6.62 -41.83 -46.27
CA LEU A 344 7.62 -42.64 -46.97
C LEU A 344 8.72 -41.80 -47.63
N CYS A 345 8.34 -40.83 -48.44
CA CYS A 345 9.29 -40.06 -49.25
C CYS A 345 9.52 -38.63 -48.76
N ARG A 346 8.84 -38.21 -47.67
CA ARG A 346 8.89 -36.86 -47.08
C ARG A 346 8.58 -35.71 -48.05
N SER A 347 8.08 -36.02 -49.24
CA SER A 347 7.63 -35.02 -50.19
C SER A 347 6.30 -34.44 -49.74
N VAL A 348 6.09 -33.14 -50.00
CA VAL A 348 4.75 -32.55 -49.92
C VAL A 348 3.84 -33.24 -50.94
N TYR A 349 2.59 -33.45 -50.61
CA TYR A 349 1.65 -34.20 -51.44
C TYR A 349 0.27 -33.55 -51.50
N HIS A 350 -0.46 -33.85 -52.58
CA HIS A 350 -1.92 -33.77 -52.64
C HIS A 350 -2.50 -35.17 -52.40
N LYS A 351 -3.73 -35.26 -51.90
CA LYS A 351 -4.39 -36.53 -51.62
C LYS A 351 -5.70 -36.68 -52.38
N LYS A 352 -5.93 -37.85 -52.96
CA LYS A 352 -7.18 -38.26 -53.63
C LYS A 352 -7.71 -39.51 -52.95
N LEU A 353 -8.98 -39.48 -52.55
CA LEU A 353 -9.66 -40.66 -52.01
C LEU A 353 -9.95 -41.64 -53.15
N ILE A 354 -9.71 -42.92 -52.90
CA ILE A 354 -9.92 -44.03 -53.83
C ILE A 354 -10.80 -45.10 -53.19
#